data_AF-A0A2A5HY71-F1
#
_entry.id   AF-A0A2A5HY71-F1
#
_cell.length_a   1.000
_cell.length_b   1.000
_cell.length_c   1.000
_cell.angle_alpha   90.00
_cell.angle_beta   90.00
_cell.angle_gamma   90.00
#
_symmetry.space_group_name_H-M   'P 1'
#
loop_
_entity.id
_entity.type
_entity.pdbx_description
1 polymer ?
#
loop_
_entity_poly.entity_id
_entity_poly.type
_entity_poly.pdbx_seq_one_letter_code
_entity_poly.pdbx_strand_id
1 'polypeptide(L)'
;MQINSFAFIIAAEVAVVFLLLSVVLALQNRNLKNIIKKLQARMQEIVGDLKVLQNNTQTTQEPTPPSVSEVSAPDDTASSEVRSYLDQISEQIQKTRDQHKRLGSDRDIVLDLAPDSELPRRAAALRYAMLLAEKEALTNTEDGEPKWELLKFKYEQIFSFYEDYTTEPENGASQEELDMLAEELTNAKKRISNLEKFKALYFDLEEKWAESKTEAQTHYDNLSQMASKIEDTDDSEAFEGALMDYHAAYSDVNQMIESGIESSNIVEGGKLNDATSGELKHLRSVAADQHRIISELQNKLKLAAASDNDISANLIDNLKTELNKQQRFIQESETCIQLMEDELRSANKEGEQLRSRLKALPAMKTQLKELGNQKDEFELKVYAITSENRKLLKKLKEERSAAPVDDGRSTKLKRELIDFEARYAALEEKYLDLKIQQ
;
A
#
# COMPACT_ATOMS: atom_id res chain seq x y z
N MET A 1 -38.06 -30.76 -52.40
CA MET A 1 -38.77 -31.06 -51.13
C MET A 1 -37.84 -31.40 -49.96
N GLN A 2 -36.66 -32.01 -50.16
CA GLN A 2 -35.75 -32.37 -49.05
C GLN A 2 -35.03 -31.18 -48.38
N ILE A 3 -34.81 -30.07 -49.10
CA ILE A 3 -34.16 -28.86 -48.58
C ILE A 3 -34.99 -28.20 -47.46
N ASN A 4 -36.32 -28.22 -47.58
CA ASN A 4 -37.20 -27.63 -46.57
C ASN A 4 -37.12 -28.41 -45.24
N SER A 5 -36.99 -29.74 -45.29
CA SER A 5 -36.86 -30.56 -44.08
C SER A 5 -35.55 -30.28 -43.33
N PHE A 6 -34.45 -30.00 -44.04
CA PHE A 6 -33.16 -29.69 -43.41
C PHE A 6 -33.17 -28.30 -42.74
N ALA A 7 -33.79 -27.31 -43.39
CA ALA A 7 -33.96 -25.98 -42.82
C ALA A 7 -34.79 -26.00 -41.52
N PHE A 8 -35.83 -26.85 -41.44
CA PHE A 8 -36.61 -27.00 -40.21
C PHE A 8 -35.82 -27.64 -39.06
N ILE A 9 -34.92 -28.59 -39.37
CA ILE A 9 -34.08 -29.23 -38.34
C ILE A 9 -33.06 -28.22 -37.78
N ILE A 10 -32.41 -27.44 -38.64
CA ILE A 10 -31.46 -26.38 -38.21
C ILE A 10 -32.20 -25.31 -37.39
N ALA A 11 -33.37 -24.87 -37.84
CA ALA A 11 -34.16 -23.89 -37.11
C ALA A 11 -34.60 -24.41 -35.73
N ALA A 12 -34.96 -25.70 -35.62
CA ALA A 12 -35.31 -26.33 -34.36
C ALA A 12 -34.10 -26.41 -33.40
N GLU A 13 -32.92 -26.76 -33.91
CA GLU A 13 -31.69 -26.83 -33.11
C GLU A 13 -31.28 -25.46 -32.58
N VAL A 14 -31.32 -24.42 -33.42
CA VAL A 14 -31.04 -23.03 -33.01
C VAL A 14 -32.05 -22.57 -31.96
N ALA A 15 -33.33 -22.89 -32.10
CA ALA A 15 -34.35 -22.54 -31.12
C ALA A 15 -34.09 -23.20 -29.75
N VAL A 16 -33.63 -24.45 -29.72
CA VAL A 16 -33.28 -25.16 -28.48
C VAL A 16 -32.08 -24.49 -27.79
N VAL A 17 -31.06 -24.08 -28.56
CA VAL A 17 -29.89 -23.36 -28.01
C VAL A 17 -30.30 -22.01 -27.41
N PHE A 18 -31.16 -21.24 -28.09
CA PHE A 18 -31.67 -19.98 -27.55
C PHE A 18 -32.50 -20.18 -26.28
N LEU A 19 -33.27 -21.25 -26.19
CA LEU A 19 -34.06 -21.58 -24.99
C LEU A 19 -33.13 -21.92 -23.81
N LEU A 20 -32.08 -22.72 -24.04
CA LEU A 20 -31.07 -23.03 -23.03
C LEU A 20 -30.33 -21.76 -22.56
N LEU A 21 -29.93 -20.90 -23.49
CA LEU A 21 -29.28 -19.63 -23.17
C LEU A 21 -30.19 -18.74 -22.31
N SER A 22 -31.48 -18.67 -22.66
CA SER A 22 -32.48 -17.89 -21.93
C SER A 22 -32.68 -18.42 -20.50
N VAL A 23 -32.66 -19.74 -20.31
CA VAL A 23 -32.72 -20.38 -18.98
C VAL A 23 -31.48 -20.06 -18.15
N VAL A 24 -30.28 -20.12 -18.75
CA VAL A 24 -29.02 -19.77 -18.06
C VAL A 24 -29.02 -18.31 -17.64
N LEU A 25 -29.43 -17.39 -18.52
CA LEU A 25 -29.54 -15.97 -18.21
C LEU A 25 -30.57 -15.72 -17.09
N ALA A 26 -31.69 -16.43 -17.09
CA ALA A 26 -32.69 -16.34 -16.02
C ALA A 26 -32.14 -16.83 -14.67
N LEU A 27 -31.34 -17.90 -14.66
CA LEU A 27 -30.67 -18.39 -13.45
C LEU A 27 -29.62 -17.41 -12.92
N GLN A 28 -28.80 -16.84 -13.80
CA GLN A 28 -27.83 -15.81 -13.43
C GLN A 28 -28.52 -14.56 -12.86
N ASN A 29 -29.63 -14.13 -13.46
CA ASN A 29 -30.43 -13.02 -12.95
C ASN A 29 -31.01 -13.30 -11.55
N ARG A 30 -31.40 -14.55 -11.25
CA ARG A 30 -31.85 -14.93 -9.91
C ARG A 30 -30.71 -14.88 -8.89
N ASN A 31 -29.51 -15.30 -9.28
CA ASN A 31 -28.33 -15.21 -8.41
C ASN A 31 -27.94 -13.75 -8.13
N LEU A 32 -27.98 -12.88 -9.14
CA LEU A 32 -27.74 -11.45 -8.97
C LEU A 32 -28.78 -10.81 -8.02
N LYS A 33 -30.06 -11.15 -8.16
CA LYS A 33 -31.11 -10.69 -7.22
C LYS A 33 -30.87 -11.18 -5.78
N ASN A 34 -30.36 -12.40 -5.59
CA ASN A 34 -30.01 -12.90 -4.27
C ASN A 34 -28.80 -12.17 -3.67
N ILE A 35 -27.80 -11.83 -4.47
CA ILE A 35 -26.64 -11.03 -4.03
C ILE A 35 -27.09 -9.61 -3.65
N ILE A 36 -27.92 -8.97 -4.48
CA ILE A 36 -28.47 -7.63 -4.19
C ILE A 36 -29.27 -7.64 -2.89
N LYS A 37 -30.11 -8.66 -2.65
CA LYS A 37 -30.83 -8.80 -1.37
C LYS A 37 -29.90 -8.94 -0.17
N LYS A 38 -28.80 -9.70 -0.30
CA LYS A 38 -27.78 -9.81 0.76
C LYS A 38 -27.07 -8.49 1.00
N LEU A 39 -26.74 -7.75 -0.05
CA LEU A 39 -26.12 -6.43 0.04
C LEU A 39 -27.05 -5.41 0.70
N GLN A 40 -28.33 -5.42 0.32
CA GLN A 40 -29.36 -4.57 0.91
C GLN A 40 -29.59 -4.89 2.39
N ALA A 41 -29.56 -6.18 2.78
CA ALA A 41 -29.66 -6.59 4.18
C ALA A 41 -28.45 -6.09 5.00
N ARG A 42 -27.23 -6.19 4.46
CA ARG A 42 -26.02 -5.65 5.11
C ARG A 42 -26.05 -4.13 5.24
N MET A 43 -26.57 -3.44 4.23
CA MET A 43 -26.72 -1.98 4.27
C MET A 43 -27.78 -1.55 5.30
N GLN A 44 -28.88 -2.31 5.43
CA GLN A 44 -29.87 -2.08 6.49
C GLN A 44 -29.33 -2.36 7.90
N GLU A 45 -28.48 -3.38 8.04
CA GLU A 45 -27.77 -3.70 9.29
C GLU A 45 -26.86 -2.53 9.70
N ILE A 46 -26.02 -2.03 8.78
CA ILE A 46 -25.12 -0.89 9.04
C ILE A 46 -25.89 0.40 9.34
N VAL A 47 -26.99 0.68 8.62
CA VAL A 47 -27.83 1.85 8.91
C VAL A 47 -28.56 1.69 10.25
N GLY A 48 -28.95 0.47 10.62
CA GLY A 48 -29.50 0.16 11.93
C GLY A 48 -28.50 0.41 13.05
N ASP A 49 -27.27 -0.07 12.90
CA ASP A 49 -26.18 0.13 13.85
C ASP A 49 -25.81 1.62 13.99
N LEU A 50 -25.77 2.37 12.88
CA LEU A 50 -25.56 3.81 12.92
C LEU A 50 -26.69 4.56 13.62
N LYS A 51 -27.95 4.13 13.47
CA LYS A 51 -29.09 4.74 14.14
C LYS A 51 -29.12 4.43 15.64
N VAL A 52 -28.67 3.23 16.05
CA VAL A 52 -28.47 2.88 17.46
C VAL A 52 -27.35 3.71 18.07
N LEU A 53 -26.24 3.90 17.33
CA LEU A 53 -25.16 4.80 17.76
C LEU A 53 -25.64 6.25 17.85
N GLN A 54 -26.42 6.74 16.88
CA GLN A 54 -26.94 8.11 16.89
C GLN A 54 -27.93 8.37 18.03
N ASN A 55 -28.80 7.40 18.34
CA ASN A 55 -29.72 7.49 19.48
C ASN A 55 -28.97 7.41 20.83
N ASN A 56 -27.89 6.62 20.91
CA ASN A 56 -27.04 6.58 22.10
C ASN A 56 -26.26 7.88 22.29
N THR A 57 -25.87 8.56 21.21
CA THR A 57 -25.19 9.88 21.28
C THR A 57 -26.16 11.02 21.64
N GLN A 58 -27.48 10.86 21.41
CA GLN A 58 -28.48 11.89 21.75
C GLN A 58 -28.98 11.82 23.21
N THR A 59 -28.58 10.81 24.00
CA THR A 59 -29.06 10.63 25.38
C THR A 59 -28.07 11.16 26.45
N THR A 60 -26.90 11.67 26.04
CA THR A 60 -25.97 12.37 26.95
C THR A 60 -26.18 13.88 26.81
N GLN A 61 -27.10 14.39 27.63
CA GLN A 61 -27.48 15.79 27.74
C GLN A 61 -26.34 16.70 28.25
N GLU A 62 -26.26 17.88 27.65
CA GLU A 62 -26.04 19.16 28.34
C GLU A 62 -27.30 19.47 29.20
N PRO A 63 -27.17 19.80 30.51
CA PRO A 63 -27.60 21.14 30.96
C PRO A 63 -26.79 21.65 32.19
N THR A 64 -26.73 22.94 32.57
CA THR A 64 -27.76 23.80 33.23
C THR A 64 -27.05 25.11 33.74
N PRO A 65 -27.60 26.13 34.52
CA PRO A 65 -28.91 26.36 35.21
C PRO A 65 -29.42 27.86 35.23
N PRO A 66 -30.38 28.34 36.10
CA PRO A 66 -31.48 27.72 36.89
C PRO A 66 -32.87 28.41 36.75
N SER A 67 -33.96 27.70 37.12
CA SER A 67 -35.07 28.29 37.90
C SER A 67 -35.91 27.24 38.65
N VAL A 68 -36.53 27.70 39.73
CA VAL A 68 -37.07 27.04 40.94
C VAL A 68 -38.31 26.16 40.71
N SER A 69 -38.44 25.03 41.44
CA SER A 69 -39.59 24.68 42.33
C SER A 69 -39.78 23.16 42.56
N GLU A 70 -39.53 22.74 43.80
CA GLU A 70 -40.41 21.98 44.72
C GLU A 70 -41.26 20.74 44.29
N VAL A 71 -41.13 19.68 45.13
CA VAL A 71 -42.13 18.69 45.62
C VAL A 71 -42.19 17.26 45.00
N SER A 72 -41.90 16.30 45.90
CA SER A 72 -42.40 14.90 46.08
C SER A 72 -41.71 13.69 45.43
N ALA A 73 -41.21 12.81 46.31
CA ALA A 73 -40.93 11.37 46.18
C ALA A 73 -42.26 10.54 46.26
N PRO A 74 -42.31 9.17 46.15
CA PRO A 74 -41.21 8.18 46.28
C PRO A 74 -41.23 6.93 45.35
N ASP A 75 -40.13 6.16 45.47
CA ASP A 75 -39.92 4.69 45.25
C ASP A 75 -40.16 4.03 43.88
N ASP A 76 -39.09 3.51 43.23
CA ASP A 76 -38.68 2.09 43.38
C ASP A 76 -37.48 1.70 42.46
N THR A 77 -36.45 1.13 43.11
CA THR A 77 -35.54 0.05 42.67
C THR A 77 -34.89 0.07 41.26
N ALA A 78 -33.63 0.52 41.19
CA ALA A 78 -32.46 -0.29 40.76
C ALA A 78 -31.25 0.66 40.57
N SER A 79 -30.28 0.53 41.46
CA SER A 79 -29.00 1.25 41.47
C SER A 79 -28.20 1.05 40.18
N SER A 80 -28.37 1.94 39.21
CA SER A 80 -27.35 2.24 38.21
C SER A 80 -26.40 3.27 38.82
N GLU A 81 -25.48 2.80 39.67
CA GLU A 81 -24.32 3.62 40.03
C GLU A 81 -23.61 4.00 38.74
N VAL A 82 -23.54 5.30 38.46
CA VAL A 82 -22.78 5.86 37.33
C VAL A 82 -21.32 5.52 37.58
N ARG A 83 -20.85 4.40 37.01
CA ARG A 83 -19.46 3.95 37.17
C ARG A 83 -18.55 5.01 36.56
N SER A 84 -17.60 5.51 37.36
CA SER A 84 -16.61 6.48 36.90
C SER A 84 -15.84 5.88 35.72
N TYR A 85 -15.52 6.71 34.72
CA TYR A 85 -14.73 6.29 33.55
C TYR A 85 -13.40 5.63 33.96
N LEU A 86 -12.80 6.12 35.05
CA LEU A 86 -11.58 5.56 35.63
C LEU A 86 -11.76 4.13 36.16
N ASP A 87 -12.95 3.82 36.70
CA ASP A 87 -13.30 2.46 37.14
C ASP A 87 -13.47 1.55 35.92
N GLN A 88 -14.06 2.06 34.84
CA GLN A 88 -14.21 1.32 33.59
C GLN A 88 -12.85 1.00 32.95
N ILE A 89 -11.92 1.97 32.90
CA ILE A 89 -10.55 1.74 32.43
C ILE A 89 -9.85 0.70 33.31
N SER A 90 -9.99 0.80 34.63
CA SER A 90 -9.38 -0.16 35.56
C SER A 90 -9.92 -1.58 35.37
N GLU A 91 -11.23 -1.72 35.12
CA GLU A 91 -11.87 -2.99 34.77
C GLU A 91 -11.33 -3.55 33.44
N GLN A 92 -11.17 -2.69 32.42
CA GLN A 92 -10.63 -3.09 31.11
C GLN A 92 -9.16 -3.48 31.18
N ILE A 93 -8.35 -2.81 32.00
CA ILE A 93 -6.96 -3.18 32.26
C ILE A 93 -6.90 -4.60 32.84
N GLN A 94 -7.77 -4.90 33.83
CA GLN A 94 -7.80 -6.21 34.45
C GLN A 94 -8.26 -7.30 33.49
N LYS A 95 -9.33 -7.05 32.70
CA LYS A 95 -9.77 -7.97 31.63
C LYS A 95 -8.68 -8.25 30.61
N THR A 96 -7.91 -7.23 30.23
CA THR A 96 -6.82 -7.37 29.26
C THR A 96 -5.67 -8.20 29.85
N ARG A 97 -5.35 -8.02 31.14
CA ARG A 97 -4.38 -8.85 31.86
C ARG A 97 -4.82 -10.31 31.97
N ASP A 98 -6.10 -10.55 32.27
CA ASP A 98 -6.64 -11.91 32.37
C ASP A 98 -6.66 -12.60 31.01
N GLN A 99 -6.96 -11.87 29.93
CA GLN A 99 -6.89 -12.38 28.56
C GLN A 99 -5.45 -12.75 28.17
N HIS A 100 -4.47 -11.92 28.51
CA HIS A 100 -3.05 -12.21 28.28
C HIS A 100 -2.58 -13.46 29.02
N LYS A 101 -2.98 -13.63 30.29
CA LYS A 101 -2.73 -14.87 31.05
C LYS A 101 -3.35 -16.11 30.41
N ARG A 102 -4.58 -16.00 29.89
CA ARG A 102 -5.26 -17.10 29.17
C ARG A 102 -4.52 -17.54 27.90
N LEU A 103 -3.72 -16.65 27.30
CA LEU A 103 -2.88 -16.96 26.15
C LEU A 103 -1.59 -17.71 26.52
N GLY A 104 -1.39 -18.05 27.80
CA GLY A 104 -0.29 -18.90 28.27
C GLY A 104 1.05 -18.16 28.37
N SER A 105 1.02 -16.86 28.68
CA SER A 105 2.23 -16.12 29.02
C SER A 105 2.47 -16.19 30.53
N ASP A 106 3.62 -16.77 30.92
CA ASP A 106 4.13 -16.72 32.29
C ASP A 106 4.91 -15.43 32.57
N ARG A 107 5.11 -14.60 31.54
CA ARG A 107 5.86 -13.34 31.59
C ARG A 107 4.92 -12.16 31.82
N ASP A 108 5.47 -11.06 32.31
CA ASP A 108 4.70 -9.83 32.50
C ASP A 108 4.22 -9.29 31.14
N ILE A 109 2.97 -8.82 31.10
CA ILE A 109 2.29 -8.33 29.89
C ILE A 109 3.04 -7.17 29.21
N VAL A 110 3.81 -6.40 29.97
CA VAL A 110 4.62 -5.28 29.45
C VAL A 110 5.80 -5.78 28.59
N LEU A 111 6.32 -6.98 28.87
CA LEU A 111 7.48 -7.54 28.18
C LEU A 111 7.11 -8.19 26.84
N ASP A 112 5.85 -8.57 26.66
CA ASP A 112 5.34 -9.21 25.44
C ASP A 112 4.99 -8.22 24.31
N LEU A 113 5.40 -6.95 24.47
CA LEU A 113 5.27 -5.91 23.43
C LEU A 113 6.27 -6.12 22.27
N ALA A 114 7.33 -6.88 22.52
CA ALA A 114 8.42 -7.18 21.60
C ALA A 114 7.97 -8.01 20.36
N PRO A 115 8.70 -7.89 19.23
CA PRO A 115 8.36 -8.54 17.96
C PRO A 115 8.56 -10.06 17.95
N ASP A 116 9.25 -10.61 18.96
CA ASP A 116 9.49 -12.04 19.17
C ASP A 116 8.27 -12.76 19.78
N SER A 117 7.39 -12.00 20.43
CA SER A 117 6.19 -12.52 21.10
C SER A 117 5.05 -12.79 20.11
N GLU A 118 4.26 -13.85 20.34
CA GLU A 118 3.14 -14.22 19.46
C GLU A 118 2.14 -13.08 19.28
N LEU A 119 1.61 -12.92 18.06
CA LEU A 119 0.71 -11.81 17.70
C LEU A 119 -0.49 -11.62 18.65
N PRO A 120 -1.19 -12.67 19.11
CA PRO A 120 -2.29 -12.51 20.06
C PRO A 120 -1.84 -11.94 21.41
N ARG A 121 -0.63 -12.29 21.87
CA ARG A 121 -0.05 -11.79 23.13
C ARG A 121 0.40 -10.35 22.98
N ARG A 122 1.02 -10.01 21.85
CA ARG A 122 1.42 -8.63 21.51
C ARG A 122 0.22 -7.69 21.41
N ALA A 123 -0.88 -8.15 20.84
CA ALA A 123 -2.11 -7.37 20.77
C ALA A 123 -2.69 -7.08 22.17
N ALA A 124 -2.66 -8.06 23.08
CA ALA A 124 -3.06 -7.86 24.47
C ALA A 124 -2.10 -6.92 25.23
N ALA A 125 -0.79 -7.06 25.01
CA ALA A 125 0.25 -6.19 25.57
C ALA A 125 0.11 -4.73 25.12
N LEU A 126 -0.11 -4.49 23.82
CA LEU A 126 -0.32 -3.16 23.27
C LEU A 126 -1.58 -2.50 23.83
N ARG A 127 -2.70 -3.23 23.85
CA ARG A 127 -3.95 -2.74 24.45
C ARG A 127 -3.76 -2.39 25.92
N TYR A 128 -3.02 -3.22 26.67
CA TYR A 128 -2.71 -2.95 28.07
C TYR A 128 -1.87 -1.68 28.23
N ALA A 129 -0.85 -1.47 27.40
CA ALA A 129 -0.01 -0.27 27.43
C ALA A 129 -0.81 1.01 27.11
N MET A 130 -1.71 0.96 26.13
CA MET A 130 -2.59 2.08 25.78
C MET A 130 -3.56 2.42 26.91
N LEU A 131 -4.23 1.42 27.51
CA LEU A 131 -5.14 1.63 28.63
C LEU A 131 -4.43 2.15 29.88
N LEU A 132 -3.19 1.73 30.10
CA LEU A 132 -2.36 2.23 31.20
C LEU A 132 -1.97 3.70 30.98
N ALA A 133 -1.55 4.06 29.77
CA ALA A 133 -1.26 5.45 29.39
C ALA A 133 -2.49 6.35 29.56
N GLU A 134 -3.67 5.83 29.18
CA GLU A 134 -4.93 6.53 29.37
C GLU A 134 -5.28 6.71 30.85
N LYS A 135 -5.16 5.64 31.66
CA LYS A 135 -5.34 5.73 33.12
C LYS A 135 -4.41 6.78 33.74
N GLU A 136 -3.15 6.80 33.34
CA GLU A 136 -2.16 7.76 33.84
C GLU A 136 -2.49 9.21 33.45
N ALA A 137 -3.01 9.42 32.23
CA ALA A 137 -3.45 10.73 31.74
C ALA A 137 -4.70 11.27 32.49
N LEU A 138 -5.52 10.36 33.05
CA LEU A 138 -6.71 10.69 33.85
C LEU A 138 -6.45 10.74 35.36
N THR A 139 -5.38 10.13 35.86
CA THR A 139 -4.98 10.31 37.26
C THR A 139 -4.43 11.72 37.50
N ASN A 140 -5.03 12.45 38.44
CA ASN A 140 -4.70 13.82 38.85
C ASN A 140 -5.29 14.94 37.96
N THR A 141 -6.47 14.75 37.38
CA THR A 141 -7.30 15.84 36.84
C THR A 141 -8.58 15.97 37.65
N GLU A 142 -8.84 17.19 38.16
CA GLU A 142 -10.03 17.50 38.96
C GLU A 142 -11.29 17.60 38.08
N ASP A 143 -11.10 17.93 36.79
CA ASP A 143 -12.20 18.14 35.82
C ASP A 143 -12.59 16.88 35.04
N GLY A 144 -11.97 15.73 35.30
CA GLY A 144 -12.21 14.49 34.55
C GLY A 144 -11.71 14.51 33.10
N GLU A 145 -11.05 15.59 32.67
CA GLU A 145 -10.43 15.69 31.35
C GLU A 145 -9.07 14.99 31.32
N PRO A 146 -8.72 14.28 30.22
CA PRO A 146 -7.41 13.64 30.08
C PRO A 146 -6.31 14.66 29.77
N LYS A 147 -5.15 14.53 30.43
CA LYS A 147 -3.94 15.30 30.08
C LYS A 147 -3.36 14.84 28.75
N TRP A 148 -3.76 15.51 27.66
CA TRP A 148 -3.32 15.19 26.30
C TRP A 148 -1.79 15.20 26.11
N GLU A 149 -1.07 16.11 26.78
CA GLU A 149 0.39 16.16 26.70
C GLU A 149 1.05 14.92 27.32
N LEU A 150 0.51 14.43 28.45
CA LEU A 150 1.01 13.21 29.08
C LEU A 150 0.67 11.98 28.23
N LEU A 151 -0.53 11.94 27.65
CA LEU A 151 -0.96 10.86 26.76
C LEU A 151 -0.07 10.80 25.50
N LYS A 152 0.21 11.95 24.89
CA LYS A 152 1.11 12.07 23.74
C LYS A 152 2.49 11.54 24.04
N PHE A 153 3.09 11.96 25.16
CA PHE A 153 4.40 11.47 25.59
C PHE A 153 4.43 9.95 25.79
N LYS A 154 3.37 9.39 26.38
CA LYS A 154 3.26 7.94 26.61
C LYS A 154 3.07 7.15 25.31
N TYR A 155 2.31 7.68 24.35
CA TYR A 155 2.15 7.04 23.04
C TYR A 155 3.45 7.11 22.23
N GLU A 156 4.17 8.23 22.29
CA GLU A 156 5.50 8.37 21.68
C GLU A 156 6.49 7.33 22.23
N GLN A 157 6.49 7.10 23.55
CA GLN A 157 7.28 6.03 24.18
C GLN A 157 6.90 4.63 23.70
N ILE A 158 5.59 4.35 23.50
CA ILE A 158 5.12 3.07 22.95
C ILE A 158 5.60 2.91 21.51
N PHE A 159 5.54 3.97 20.69
CA PHE A 159 5.96 3.92 19.29
C PHE A 159 7.48 3.83 19.12
N SER A 160 8.27 4.56 19.91
CA SER A 160 9.74 4.50 19.87
C SER A 160 10.26 3.10 20.20
N PHE A 161 9.60 2.39 21.13
CA PHE A 161 9.94 0.99 21.42
C PHE A 161 9.85 0.11 20.16
N TYR A 162 8.92 0.37 19.23
CA TYR A 162 8.81 -0.40 17.99
C TYR A 162 9.84 -0.01 16.91
N GLU A 163 10.37 1.22 16.96
CA GLU A 163 11.44 1.67 16.05
C GLU A 163 12.73 0.90 16.30
N ASP A 164 13.02 0.52 17.54
CA ASP A 164 14.18 -0.31 17.91
C ASP A 164 14.11 -1.74 17.34
N TYR A 165 12.92 -2.20 16.92
CA TYR A 165 12.69 -3.56 16.44
C TYR A 165 12.41 -3.66 14.93
N THR A 166 12.34 -2.53 14.21
CA THR A 166 12.36 -2.58 12.76
C THR A 166 13.72 -3.07 12.30
N THR A 167 13.80 -4.37 12.00
CA THR A 167 14.97 -5.09 11.49
C THR A 167 15.79 -4.24 10.54
N GLU A 168 17.05 -4.01 10.90
CA GLU A 168 18.08 -3.51 9.99
C GLU A 168 18.07 -4.34 8.70
N PRO A 169 18.08 -3.72 7.51
CA PRO A 169 18.56 -4.43 6.34
C PRO A 169 20.07 -4.61 6.51
N GLU A 170 20.50 -5.85 6.74
CA GLU A 170 21.88 -6.28 6.52
C GLU A 170 22.25 -5.92 5.08
N ASN A 171 22.89 -4.77 4.88
CA ASN A 171 23.88 -4.43 3.85
C ASN A 171 24.01 -2.90 3.80
N GLY A 172 25.17 -2.39 4.21
CA GLY A 172 25.52 -0.99 4.01
C GLY A 172 25.57 -0.67 2.51
N ALA A 173 24.62 0.11 2.03
CA ALA A 173 24.61 0.59 0.65
C ALA A 173 25.89 1.40 0.38
N SER A 174 26.64 0.98 -0.63
CA SER A 174 27.89 1.63 -1.03
C SER A 174 27.61 3.01 -1.65
N GLN A 175 28.57 3.92 -1.59
CA GLN A 175 28.44 5.27 -2.17
C GLN A 175 28.09 5.23 -3.68
N GLU A 176 28.51 4.17 -4.38
CA GLU A 176 28.14 3.91 -5.78
C GLU A 176 26.65 3.60 -5.96
N GLU A 177 26.01 2.89 -5.03
CA GLU A 177 24.56 2.64 -5.08
C GLU A 177 23.75 3.92 -4.89
N LEU A 178 24.24 4.85 -4.05
CA LEU A 178 23.61 6.16 -3.87
C LEU A 178 23.72 7.03 -5.12
N ASP A 179 24.86 7.01 -5.81
CA ASP A 179 25.05 7.76 -7.05
C ASP A 179 24.22 7.18 -8.21
N MET A 180 24.11 5.85 -8.30
CA MET A 180 23.20 5.19 -9.25
C MET A 180 21.73 5.54 -8.97
N LEU A 181 21.31 5.54 -7.70
CA LEU A 181 19.94 5.92 -7.33
C LEU A 181 19.65 7.38 -7.66
N ALA A 182 20.64 8.26 -7.50
CA ALA A 182 20.49 9.68 -7.85
C ALA A 182 20.34 9.86 -9.36
N GLU A 183 21.13 9.16 -10.16
CA GLU A 183 21.02 9.17 -11.62
C GLU A 183 19.67 8.62 -12.09
N GLU A 184 19.20 7.51 -11.51
CA GLU A 184 17.89 6.92 -11.78
C GLU A 184 16.75 7.89 -11.42
N LEU A 185 16.86 8.61 -10.30
CA LEU A 185 15.90 9.63 -9.89
C LEU A 185 15.84 10.80 -10.90
N THR A 186 16.99 11.22 -11.44
CA THR A 186 17.00 12.25 -12.49
C THR A 186 16.38 11.77 -13.80
N ASN A 187 16.61 10.51 -14.18
CA ASN A 187 15.97 9.90 -15.34
C ASN A 187 14.46 9.74 -15.14
N ALA A 188 14.03 9.30 -13.96
CA ALA A 188 12.62 9.21 -13.61
C ALA A 188 11.94 10.60 -13.64
N LYS A 189 12.60 11.65 -13.16
CA LYS A 189 12.11 13.03 -13.26
C LYS A 189 11.95 13.50 -14.70
N LYS A 190 12.91 13.18 -15.58
CA LYS A 190 12.81 13.50 -17.02
C LYS A 190 11.66 12.73 -17.68
N ARG A 191 11.47 11.45 -17.34
CA ARG A 191 10.33 10.65 -17.80
C ARG A 191 9.00 11.24 -17.34
N ILE A 192 8.89 11.64 -16.07
CA ILE A 192 7.69 12.29 -15.53
C ILE A 192 7.40 13.59 -16.28
N SER A 193 8.40 14.45 -16.49
CA SER A 193 8.20 15.70 -17.24
C SER A 193 7.76 15.46 -18.68
N ASN A 194 8.26 14.42 -19.33
CA ASN A 194 7.81 14.05 -20.67
C ASN A 194 6.38 13.50 -20.65
N LEU A 195 6.03 12.65 -19.68
CA LEU A 195 4.66 12.13 -19.52
C LEU A 195 3.66 13.24 -19.20
N GLU A 196 4.05 14.26 -18.44
CA GLU A 196 3.21 15.43 -18.17
C GLU A 196 2.95 16.25 -19.44
N LYS A 197 3.95 16.38 -20.33
CA LYS A 197 3.77 17.01 -21.64
C LYS A 197 2.84 16.19 -22.54
N PHE A 198 2.98 14.87 -22.56
CA PHE A 198 2.05 13.99 -23.29
C PHE A 198 0.64 14.11 -22.73
N LYS A 199 0.47 14.12 -21.41
CA LYS A 199 -0.82 14.31 -20.76
C LYS A 199 -1.48 15.64 -21.16
N ALA A 200 -0.71 16.72 -21.20
CA ALA A 200 -1.23 18.01 -21.65
C ALA A 200 -1.66 17.97 -23.13
N LEU A 201 -0.86 17.33 -23.99
CA LEU A 201 -1.16 17.16 -25.41
C LEU A 201 -2.41 16.28 -25.64
N TYR A 202 -2.59 15.22 -24.85
CA TYR A 202 -3.80 14.39 -24.90
C TYR A 202 -5.05 15.16 -24.49
N PHE A 203 -4.97 16.01 -23.47
CA PHE A 203 -6.12 16.84 -23.11
C PHE A 203 -6.46 17.87 -24.19
N ASP A 204 -5.47 18.50 -24.81
CA ASP A 204 -5.68 19.42 -25.94
C ASP A 204 -6.27 18.69 -27.16
N LEU A 205 -5.81 17.46 -27.42
CA LEU A 205 -6.39 16.61 -28.47
C LEU A 205 -7.84 16.21 -28.15
N GLU A 206 -8.15 15.86 -26.90
CA GLU A 206 -9.50 15.48 -26.48
C GLU A 206 -10.47 16.67 -26.55
N GLU A 207 -10.02 17.85 -26.14
CA GLU A 207 -10.77 19.10 -26.27
C GLU A 207 -11.10 19.39 -27.73
N LYS A 208 -10.09 19.37 -28.62
CA LYS A 208 -10.28 19.60 -30.05
C LYS A 208 -11.08 18.52 -30.75
N TRP A 209 -10.97 17.27 -30.29
CA TRP A 209 -11.82 16.19 -30.77
C TRP A 209 -13.28 16.42 -30.39
N ALA A 210 -13.55 16.88 -29.17
CA ALA A 210 -14.90 17.21 -28.73
C ALA A 210 -15.47 18.41 -29.51
N GLU A 211 -14.66 19.43 -29.79
CA GLU A 211 -15.03 20.57 -30.63
C GLU A 211 -15.33 20.14 -32.06
N SER A 212 -14.40 19.43 -32.71
CA SER A 212 -14.53 18.88 -34.06
C SER A 212 -15.75 17.97 -34.20
N LYS A 213 -16.04 17.14 -33.18
CA LYS A 213 -17.24 16.30 -33.15
C LYS A 213 -18.51 17.14 -33.06
N THR A 214 -18.51 18.22 -32.30
CA THR A 214 -19.68 19.11 -32.14
C THR A 214 -19.94 19.88 -33.44
N GLU A 215 -18.88 20.36 -34.09
CA GLU A 215 -18.93 21.01 -35.40
C GLU A 215 -19.43 20.04 -36.49
N ALA A 216 -18.86 18.84 -36.55
CA ALA A 216 -19.30 17.78 -37.45
C ALA A 216 -20.77 17.39 -37.20
N GLN A 217 -21.21 17.29 -35.94
CA GLN A 217 -22.62 17.02 -35.62
C GLN A 217 -23.53 18.15 -36.12
N THR A 218 -23.09 19.40 -36.01
CA THR A 218 -23.84 20.57 -36.50
C THR A 218 -23.95 20.55 -38.03
N HIS A 219 -22.87 20.22 -38.74
CA HIS A 219 -22.90 20.05 -40.20
C HIS A 219 -23.74 18.85 -40.63
N TYR A 220 -23.71 17.75 -39.87
CA TYR A 220 -24.56 16.58 -40.10
C TYR A 220 -26.04 16.92 -39.92
N ASP A 221 -26.40 17.65 -38.87
CA ASP A 221 -27.77 18.07 -38.61
C ASP A 221 -28.25 19.02 -39.74
N ASN A 222 -27.41 19.93 -40.21
CA ASN A 222 -27.68 20.79 -41.37
C ASN A 222 -27.86 20.00 -42.68
N LEU A 223 -26.98 19.02 -42.94
CA LEU A 223 -27.09 18.09 -44.07
C LEU A 223 -28.37 17.27 -44.00
N SER A 224 -28.76 16.79 -42.82
CA SER A 224 -29.99 16.00 -42.62
C SER A 224 -31.24 16.85 -42.89
N GLN A 225 -31.22 18.13 -42.51
CA GLN A 225 -32.29 19.07 -42.80
C GLN A 225 -32.35 19.44 -44.29
N MET A 226 -31.20 19.64 -44.95
CA MET A 226 -31.16 19.87 -46.40
C MET A 226 -31.61 18.62 -47.17
N ALA A 227 -31.18 17.42 -46.77
CA ALA A 227 -31.63 16.15 -47.35
C ALA A 227 -33.15 15.97 -47.27
N SER A 228 -33.79 16.47 -46.22
CA SER A 228 -35.26 16.46 -46.10
C SER A 228 -36.00 17.45 -47.01
N LYS A 229 -35.27 18.40 -47.62
CA LYS A 229 -35.79 19.47 -48.49
C LYS A 229 -35.39 19.30 -49.98
N ILE A 230 -34.55 18.33 -50.31
CA ILE A 230 -34.01 18.04 -51.66
C ILE A 230 -35.06 17.44 -52.64
N GLU A 231 -36.35 17.72 -52.47
CA GLU A 231 -37.34 17.43 -53.53
C GLU A 231 -37.21 18.38 -54.74
N ASP A 232 -36.54 19.54 -54.59
CA ASP A 232 -36.30 20.49 -55.68
C ASP A 232 -34.80 20.53 -56.08
N THR A 233 -34.57 20.30 -57.38
CA THR A 233 -33.28 20.00 -58.03
C THR A 233 -32.15 21.06 -57.98
N ASP A 234 -32.33 22.20 -57.29
CA ASP A 234 -31.38 23.32 -57.30
C ASP A 234 -30.46 23.40 -56.06
N ASP A 235 -30.72 22.65 -54.98
CA ASP A 235 -29.94 22.72 -53.72
C ASP A 235 -28.77 21.71 -53.63
N SER A 236 -28.47 20.98 -54.72
CA SER A 236 -27.44 19.93 -54.73
C SER A 236 -26.02 20.47 -54.49
N GLU A 237 -25.71 21.68 -54.95
CA GLU A 237 -24.38 22.29 -54.78
C GLU A 237 -24.17 22.77 -53.35
N ALA A 238 -25.23 23.28 -52.69
CA ALA A 238 -25.21 23.64 -51.28
C ALA A 238 -25.06 22.41 -50.37
N PHE A 239 -25.68 21.29 -50.76
CA PHE A 239 -25.52 20.01 -50.06
C PHE A 239 -24.10 19.45 -50.18
N GLU A 240 -23.50 19.49 -51.38
CA GLU A 240 -22.13 19.04 -51.61
C GLU A 240 -21.10 19.92 -50.88
N GLY A 241 -21.33 21.23 -50.80
CA GLY A 241 -20.55 22.16 -49.98
C GLY A 241 -20.61 21.82 -48.48
N ALA A 242 -21.82 21.60 -47.94
CA ALA A 242 -21.99 21.22 -46.53
C ALA A 242 -21.37 19.84 -46.21
N LEU A 243 -21.31 18.94 -47.19
CA LEU A 243 -20.64 17.64 -47.07
C LEU A 243 -19.11 17.80 -47.04
N MET A 244 -18.55 18.70 -47.86
CA MET A 244 -17.13 19.04 -47.79
C MET A 244 -16.76 19.69 -46.46
N ASP A 245 -17.61 20.58 -45.93
CA ASP A 245 -17.40 21.22 -44.63
C ASP A 245 -17.46 20.20 -43.48
N TYR A 246 -18.38 19.23 -43.53
CA TYR A 246 -18.43 18.11 -42.59
C TYR A 246 -17.13 17.28 -42.61
N HIS A 247 -16.58 17.01 -43.80
CA HIS A 247 -15.31 16.29 -43.92
C HIS A 247 -14.11 17.14 -43.47
N ALA A 248 -14.17 18.46 -43.67
CA ALA A 248 -13.14 19.40 -43.24
C ALA A 248 -13.12 19.60 -41.71
N ALA A 249 -14.24 19.41 -41.01
CA ALA A 249 -14.30 19.53 -39.54
C ALA A 249 -13.31 18.59 -38.80
N TYR A 250 -12.92 17.48 -39.42
CA TYR A 250 -11.93 16.54 -38.86
C TYR A 250 -10.49 16.77 -39.34
N SER A 251 -10.26 17.69 -40.28
CA SER A 251 -8.92 17.96 -40.84
C SER A 251 -7.95 18.49 -39.77
N ASP A 252 -8.41 19.36 -38.88
CA ASP A 252 -7.58 19.97 -37.84
C ASP A 252 -7.11 18.95 -36.79
N VAL A 253 -7.98 18.02 -36.41
CA VAL A 253 -7.59 16.89 -35.55
C VAL A 253 -6.59 16.00 -36.28
N ASN A 254 -6.81 15.74 -37.57
CA ASN A 254 -5.90 14.93 -38.37
C ASN A 254 -4.51 15.59 -38.51
N GLN A 255 -4.46 16.91 -38.68
CA GLN A 255 -3.22 17.69 -38.72
C GLN A 255 -2.50 17.72 -37.35
N MET A 256 -3.25 17.75 -36.24
CA MET A 256 -2.65 17.63 -34.90
C MET A 256 -2.11 16.24 -34.60
N ILE A 257 -2.78 15.20 -35.07
CA ILE A 257 -2.25 13.84 -35.00
C ILE A 257 -0.97 13.75 -35.83
N GLU A 258 -0.96 14.28 -37.05
CA GLU A 258 0.23 14.30 -37.93
C GLU A 258 1.39 15.13 -37.33
N SER A 259 1.13 16.31 -36.79
CA SER A 259 2.15 17.20 -36.22
C SER A 259 2.64 16.78 -34.83
N GLY A 260 1.78 16.18 -34.00
CA GLY A 260 2.16 15.55 -32.72
C GLY A 260 3.11 14.36 -32.91
N ILE A 261 3.07 13.72 -34.08
CA ILE A 261 3.92 12.59 -34.49
C ILE A 261 5.28 13.05 -35.08
N GLU A 262 5.40 14.31 -35.51
CA GLU A 262 6.63 14.91 -36.05
C GLU A 262 7.56 15.52 -34.99
N SER A 263 7.15 15.55 -33.72
CA SER A 263 7.99 15.99 -32.58
C SER A 263 9.09 14.96 -32.22
N SER A 264 9.86 14.54 -33.23
CA SER A 264 10.95 13.56 -33.18
C SER A 264 12.21 14.05 -32.46
N ASN A 265 12.22 15.26 -31.89
CA ASN A 265 13.36 15.80 -31.13
C ASN A 265 13.36 15.41 -29.63
N ILE A 266 12.44 14.55 -29.19
CA ILE A 266 12.33 14.12 -27.78
C ILE A 266 13.01 12.75 -27.53
N VAL A 267 13.53 12.09 -28.56
CA VAL A 267 14.08 10.71 -28.50
C VAL A 267 15.60 10.63 -28.78
N GLU A 268 16.36 11.70 -28.57
CA GLU A 268 17.84 11.64 -28.64
C GLU A 268 18.53 11.40 -27.28
N GLY A 269 17.77 11.32 -26.19
CA GLY A 269 18.29 11.31 -24.83
C GLY A 269 18.32 9.95 -24.14
N GLY A 270 18.73 8.87 -24.80
CA GLY A 270 18.96 7.61 -24.11
C GLY A 270 19.00 6.43 -25.07
N LYS A 271 20.07 5.63 -24.96
CA LYS A 271 20.26 4.36 -25.67
C LYS A 271 19.08 3.41 -25.39
N LEU A 272 17.96 3.59 -26.07
CA LEU A 272 16.94 2.56 -26.22
C LEU A 272 17.32 1.72 -27.44
N ASN A 273 17.29 0.41 -27.23
CA ASN A 273 17.80 -0.61 -28.13
C ASN A 273 17.47 -0.35 -29.60
N ASP A 274 18.50 -0.40 -30.43
CA ASP A 274 18.47 -0.20 -31.89
C ASP A 274 17.40 -1.08 -32.58
N ALA A 275 17.03 -2.21 -31.96
CA ALA A 275 15.95 -3.10 -32.36
C ALA A 275 14.55 -2.42 -32.34
N THR A 276 14.23 -1.65 -31.30
CA THR A 276 12.93 -0.94 -31.19
C THR A 276 12.84 0.25 -32.15
N SER A 277 13.95 0.91 -32.48
CA SER A 277 13.96 1.98 -33.50
C SER A 277 13.80 1.43 -34.91
N GLY A 278 14.38 0.24 -35.17
CA GLY A 278 14.23 -0.49 -36.43
C GLY A 278 12.80 -0.99 -36.64
N GLU A 279 12.18 -1.56 -35.61
CA GLU A 279 10.77 -1.97 -35.63
C GLU A 279 9.82 -0.78 -35.79
N LEU A 280 10.09 0.36 -35.14
CA LEU A 280 9.29 1.57 -35.31
C LEU A 280 9.38 2.13 -36.75
N LYS A 281 10.56 2.07 -37.39
CA LYS A 281 10.72 2.41 -38.81
C LYS A 281 9.99 1.43 -39.72
N HIS A 282 9.99 0.14 -39.38
CA HIS A 282 9.27 -0.86 -40.14
C HIS A 282 7.75 -0.66 -40.02
N LEU A 283 7.23 -0.43 -38.81
CA LEU A 283 5.83 -0.08 -38.56
C LEU A 283 5.42 1.22 -39.27
N ARG A 284 6.31 2.23 -39.34
CA ARG A 284 6.09 3.44 -40.15
C ARG A 284 6.01 3.15 -41.64
N SER A 285 6.89 2.30 -42.18
CA SER A 285 6.83 1.92 -43.60
C SER A 285 5.56 1.15 -43.92
N VAL A 286 5.14 0.27 -43.00
CA VAL A 286 3.92 -0.54 -43.15
C VAL A 286 2.68 0.35 -43.04
N ALA A 287 2.65 1.31 -42.11
CA ALA A 287 1.56 2.25 -41.98
C ALA A 287 1.44 3.17 -43.21
N ALA A 288 2.56 3.70 -43.73
CA ALA A 288 2.55 4.51 -44.95
C ALA A 288 2.07 3.71 -46.17
N ASP A 289 2.49 2.45 -46.29
CA ASP A 289 2.04 1.56 -47.36
C ASP A 289 0.54 1.20 -47.20
N GLN A 290 0.07 1.01 -45.96
CA GLN A 290 -1.35 0.81 -45.67
C GLN A 290 -2.19 2.05 -46.01
N HIS A 291 -1.74 3.26 -45.70
CA HIS A 291 -2.45 4.48 -46.09
C HIS A 291 -2.49 4.66 -47.61
N ARG A 292 -1.42 4.31 -48.33
CA ARG A 292 -1.41 4.28 -49.79
C ARG A 292 -2.41 3.26 -50.35
N ILE A 293 -2.49 2.07 -49.77
CA ILE A 293 -3.46 1.04 -50.13
C ILE A 293 -4.89 1.52 -49.84
N ILE A 294 -5.13 2.20 -48.72
CA ILE A 294 -6.44 2.78 -48.38
C ILE A 294 -6.84 3.84 -49.41
N SER A 295 -5.94 4.74 -49.81
CA SER A 295 -6.22 5.74 -50.86
C SER A 295 -6.48 5.10 -52.22
N GLU A 296 -5.77 4.02 -52.58
CA GLU A 296 -6.05 3.23 -53.79
C GLU A 296 -7.40 2.52 -53.72
N LEU A 297 -7.76 1.95 -52.56
CA LEU A 297 -9.06 1.30 -52.34
C LEU A 297 -10.20 2.32 -52.39
N GLN A 298 -10.02 3.51 -51.83
CA GLN A 298 -10.99 4.61 -51.91
C GLN A 298 -11.17 5.10 -53.35
N ASN A 299 -10.10 5.23 -54.13
CA ASN A 299 -10.19 5.56 -55.56
C ASN A 299 -10.86 4.45 -56.37
N LYS A 300 -10.58 3.18 -56.07
CA LYS A 300 -11.27 2.03 -56.66
C LYS A 300 -12.75 1.99 -56.27
N LEU A 301 -13.10 2.42 -55.06
CA LEU A 301 -14.48 2.50 -54.57
C LEU A 301 -15.26 3.61 -55.30
N LYS A 302 -14.63 4.77 -55.53
CA LYS A 302 -15.18 5.85 -56.37
C LYS A 302 -15.38 5.40 -57.83
N LEU A 303 -14.44 4.64 -58.38
CA LEU A 303 -14.54 4.09 -59.75
C LEU A 303 -15.58 2.97 -59.86
N ALA A 304 -15.71 2.11 -58.85
CA ALA A 304 -16.68 1.03 -58.80
C ALA A 304 -18.11 1.52 -58.53
N ALA A 305 -18.29 2.60 -57.78
CA ALA A 305 -19.59 3.27 -57.63
C ALA A 305 -20.15 3.80 -58.97
N ALA A 306 -19.30 3.95 -60.00
CA ALA A 306 -19.69 4.31 -61.36
C ALA A 306 -20.04 3.10 -62.26
N SER A 307 -19.88 1.84 -61.81
CA SER A 307 -20.21 0.65 -62.62
C SER A 307 -20.90 -0.49 -61.85
N ASP A 308 -22.11 -0.82 -62.30
CA ASP A 308 -22.98 -2.01 -62.15
C ASP A 308 -22.90 -2.98 -60.93
N ASN A 309 -24.06 -3.51 -60.56
CA ASN A 309 -24.40 -4.13 -59.27
C ASN A 309 -23.64 -5.40 -58.85
N ASP A 310 -23.01 -6.17 -59.75
CA ASP A 310 -22.27 -7.40 -59.39
C ASP A 310 -20.88 -7.12 -58.75
N ILE A 311 -20.31 -5.93 -58.97
CA ILE A 311 -19.06 -5.52 -58.31
C ILE A 311 -19.33 -5.15 -56.84
N SER A 312 -20.55 -4.71 -56.51
CA SER A 312 -20.94 -4.31 -55.16
C SER A 312 -20.85 -5.46 -54.15
N ALA A 313 -21.21 -6.69 -54.53
CA ALA A 313 -21.19 -7.85 -53.63
C ALA A 313 -19.76 -8.26 -53.25
N ASN A 314 -18.86 -8.32 -54.23
CA ASN A 314 -17.43 -8.60 -54.00
C ASN A 314 -16.75 -7.45 -53.24
N LEU A 315 -17.16 -6.21 -53.48
CA LEU A 315 -16.66 -5.04 -52.75
C LEU A 315 -17.13 -5.03 -51.29
N ILE A 316 -18.40 -5.38 -51.03
CA ILE A 316 -18.95 -5.52 -49.67
C ILE A 316 -18.23 -6.64 -48.92
N ASP A 317 -17.90 -7.75 -49.58
CA ASP A 317 -17.17 -8.85 -48.96
C ASP A 317 -15.71 -8.48 -48.65
N ASN A 318 -15.06 -7.73 -49.55
CA ASN A 318 -13.74 -7.14 -49.31
C ASN A 318 -13.76 -6.11 -48.17
N LEU A 319 -14.77 -5.24 -48.10
CA LEU A 319 -14.96 -4.27 -47.02
C LEU A 319 -15.25 -4.96 -45.68
N LYS A 320 -16.02 -6.05 -45.67
CA LYS A 320 -16.21 -6.88 -44.45
C LYS A 320 -14.91 -7.54 -44.01
N THR A 321 -14.10 -7.99 -44.95
CA THR A 321 -12.80 -8.60 -44.67
C THR A 321 -11.83 -7.56 -44.09
N GLU A 322 -11.79 -6.36 -44.66
CA GLU A 322 -10.98 -5.25 -44.12
C GLU A 322 -11.51 -4.74 -42.79
N LEU A 323 -12.83 -4.67 -42.59
CA LEU A 323 -13.43 -4.29 -41.31
C LEU A 323 -13.11 -5.32 -40.21
N ASN A 324 -13.13 -6.61 -40.52
CA ASN A 324 -12.69 -7.65 -39.59
C ASN A 324 -11.19 -7.56 -39.27
N LYS A 325 -10.35 -7.21 -40.24
CA LYS A 325 -8.92 -6.96 -39.99
C LYS A 325 -8.72 -5.74 -39.10
N GLN A 326 -9.42 -4.64 -39.36
CA GLN A 326 -9.37 -3.44 -38.53
C GLN A 326 -9.87 -3.71 -37.11
N GLN A 327 -10.95 -4.48 -36.96
CA GLN A 327 -11.45 -4.89 -35.65
C GLN A 327 -10.42 -5.73 -34.88
N ARG A 328 -9.71 -6.63 -35.57
CA ARG A 328 -8.63 -7.40 -34.95
C ARG A 328 -7.43 -6.53 -34.58
N PHE A 329 -7.06 -5.56 -35.42
CA PHE A 329 -6.01 -4.59 -35.08
C PHE A 329 -6.38 -3.74 -33.87
N ILE A 330 -7.64 -3.32 -33.75
CA ILE A 330 -8.11 -2.58 -32.57
C ILE A 330 -8.00 -3.45 -31.31
N GLN A 331 -8.45 -4.71 -31.36
CA GLN A 331 -8.32 -5.64 -30.22
C GLN A 331 -6.85 -5.91 -29.84
N GLU A 332 -5.98 -6.09 -30.83
CA GLU A 332 -4.54 -6.25 -30.60
C GLU A 332 -3.93 -4.96 -30.01
N SER A 333 -4.38 -3.78 -30.44
CA SER A 333 -3.95 -2.49 -29.88
C SER A 333 -4.45 -2.28 -28.45
N GLU A 334 -5.70 -2.65 -28.13
CA GLU A 334 -6.25 -2.60 -26.77
C GLU A 334 -5.46 -3.51 -25.83
N THR A 335 -5.10 -4.72 -26.29
CA THR A 335 -4.27 -5.66 -25.52
C THR A 335 -2.87 -5.09 -25.28
N CYS A 336 -2.27 -4.45 -26.29
CA CYS A 336 -0.96 -3.80 -26.16
C CYS A 336 -1.01 -2.61 -25.18
N ILE A 337 -2.04 -1.77 -25.28
CA ILE A 337 -2.27 -0.66 -24.34
C ILE A 337 -2.42 -1.19 -22.93
N GLN A 338 -3.21 -2.24 -22.72
CA GLN A 338 -3.38 -2.85 -21.40
C GLN A 338 -2.06 -3.38 -20.83
N LEU A 339 -1.23 -4.00 -21.66
CA LEU A 339 0.11 -4.44 -21.25
C LEU A 339 1.00 -3.25 -20.85
N MET A 340 0.97 -2.15 -21.61
CA MET A 340 1.70 -0.93 -21.28
C MET A 340 1.18 -0.27 -20.00
N GLU A 341 -0.14 -0.28 -19.77
CA GLU A 341 -0.74 0.24 -18.55
C GLU A 341 -0.31 -0.57 -17.31
N ASP A 342 -0.27 -1.89 -17.43
CA ASP A 342 0.20 -2.78 -16.37
C ASP A 342 1.69 -2.56 -16.09
N GLU A 343 2.51 -2.41 -17.12
CA GLU A 343 3.94 -2.12 -16.98
C GLU A 343 4.18 -0.74 -16.36
N LEU A 344 3.36 0.27 -16.73
CA LEU A 344 3.41 1.61 -16.14
C LEU A 344 2.94 1.62 -14.68
N ARG A 345 1.94 0.80 -14.32
CA ARG A 345 1.54 0.59 -12.92
C ARG A 345 2.67 -0.06 -12.11
N SER A 346 3.35 -1.06 -12.68
CA SER A 346 4.50 -1.71 -12.03
C SER A 346 5.63 -0.71 -11.79
N ALA A 347 6.02 0.05 -12.82
CA ALA A 347 7.07 1.05 -12.72
C ALA A 347 6.74 2.17 -11.71
N ASN A 348 5.47 2.61 -11.64
CA ASN A 348 5.04 3.57 -10.62
C ASN A 348 5.14 2.99 -9.20
N LYS A 349 4.78 1.72 -9.01
CA LYS A 349 4.91 1.05 -7.72
C LYS A 349 6.38 0.93 -7.28
N GLU A 350 7.28 0.61 -8.20
CA GLU A 350 8.73 0.62 -7.95
C GLU A 350 9.23 2.02 -7.60
N GLY A 351 8.76 3.05 -8.33
CA GLY A 351 9.07 4.45 -8.03
C GLY A 351 8.60 4.90 -6.64
N GLU A 352 7.42 4.45 -6.19
CA GLU A 352 6.95 4.71 -4.84
C GLU A 352 7.80 4.00 -3.78
N GLN A 353 8.21 2.75 -4.01
CA GLN A 353 9.10 2.01 -3.11
C GLN A 353 10.48 2.67 -3.01
N LEU A 354 11.04 3.14 -4.13
CA LEU A 354 12.31 3.87 -4.11
C LEU A 354 12.16 5.21 -3.38
N ARG A 355 11.04 5.92 -3.57
CA ARG A 355 10.75 7.16 -2.81
C ARG A 355 10.60 6.90 -1.31
N SER A 356 9.97 5.80 -0.89
CA SER A 356 9.88 5.46 0.53
C SER A 356 11.25 5.12 1.11
N ARG A 357 12.09 4.39 0.38
CA ARG A 357 13.48 4.14 0.79
C ARG A 357 14.30 5.42 0.87
N LEU A 358 14.15 6.34 -0.08
CA LEU A 358 14.81 7.65 -0.06
C LEU A 358 14.38 8.49 1.15
N LYS A 359 13.11 8.41 1.58
CA LYS A 359 12.62 9.08 2.78
C LYS A 359 13.17 8.48 4.08
N ALA A 360 13.59 7.23 4.09
CA ALA A 360 14.20 6.57 5.25
C ALA A 360 15.71 6.89 5.41
N LEU A 361 16.36 7.35 4.34
CA LEU A 361 17.80 7.66 4.31
C LEU A 361 18.25 8.72 5.34
N PRO A 362 17.51 9.82 5.59
CA PRO A 362 17.82 10.76 6.66
C PRO A 362 17.81 10.13 8.05
N ALA A 363 16.87 9.22 8.32
CA ALA A 363 16.78 8.51 9.60
C ALA A 363 17.97 7.56 9.79
N MET A 364 18.37 6.83 8.74
CA MET A 364 19.61 6.04 8.75
C MET A 364 20.84 6.91 8.99
N LYS A 365 20.92 8.10 8.37
CA LYS A 365 22.03 9.02 8.59
C LYS A 365 22.12 9.50 10.03
N THR A 366 20.99 9.76 10.69
CA THR A 366 20.97 10.13 12.12
C THR A 366 21.38 8.96 13.00
N GLN A 367 20.92 7.74 12.71
CA GLN A 367 21.31 6.52 13.44
C GLN A 367 22.82 6.24 13.29
N LEU A 368 23.37 6.38 12.09
CA LEU A 368 24.81 6.20 11.86
C LEU A 368 25.65 7.20 12.66
N LYS A 369 25.17 8.45 12.77
CA LYS A 369 25.82 9.47 13.59
C LYS A 369 25.77 9.13 15.08
N GLU A 370 24.64 8.61 15.54
CA GLU A 370 24.47 8.21 16.94
C GLU A 370 25.34 6.99 17.30
N LEU A 371 25.39 5.97 16.44
CA LEU A 371 26.31 4.84 16.56
C LEU A 371 27.78 5.30 16.58
N GLY A 372 28.12 6.31 15.76
CA GLY A 372 29.43 6.95 15.80
C GLY A 372 29.74 7.56 17.18
N ASN A 373 28.80 8.33 17.74
CA ASN A 373 28.94 8.92 19.08
C ASN A 373 29.08 7.84 20.17
N GLN A 374 28.26 6.79 20.11
CA GLN A 374 28.31 5.68 21.07
C GLN A 374 29.63 4.91 20.99
N LYS A 375 30.13 4.66 19.77
CA LYS A 375 31.45 4.06 19.57
C LYS A 375 32.54 4.92 20.25
N ASP A 376 32.54 6.23 20.02
CA ASP A 376 33.52 7.14 20.61
C ASP A 376 33.42 7.13 22.15
N GLU A 377 32.21 7.07 22.70
CA GLU A 377 31.98 6.96 24.14
C GLU A 377 32.52 5.63 24.70
N PHE A 378 32.29 4.51 24.01
CA PHE A 378 32.82 3.21 24.41
C PHE A 378 34.34 3.15 24.31
N GLU A 379 34.94 3.72 23.27
CA GLU A 379 36.40 3.84 23.17
C GLU A 379 36.95 4.64 24.35
N LEU A 380 36.29 5.73 24.75
CA LEU A 380 36.68 6.52 25.92
C LEU A 380 36.57 5.72 27.22
N LYS A 381 35.47 4.97 27.42
CA LYS A 381 35.28 4.09 28.59
C LYS A 381 36.33 2.99 28.65
N VAL A 382 36.64 2.35 27.52
CA VAL A 382 37.70 1.33 27.42
C VAL A 382 39.05 1.96 27.77
N TYR A 383 39.35 3.15 27.29
CA TYR A 383 40.58 3.86 27.64
C TYR A 383 40.65 4.17 29.16
N ALA A 384 39.55 4.63 29.75
CA ALA A 384 39.46 4.91 31.18
C ALA A 384 39.71 3.64 32.01
N ILE A 385 38.97 2.55 31.72
CA ILE A 385 39.08 1.26 32.42
C ILE A 385 40.47 0.66 32.25
N THR A 386 41.05 0.71 31.05
CA THR A 386 42.42 0.20 30.84
C THR A 386 43.46 1.00 31.62
N SER A 387 43.28 2.33 31.74
CA SER A 387 44.14 3.16 32.58
C SER A 387 43.98 2.85 34.07
N GLU A 388 42.76 2.59 34.54
CA GLU A 388 42.48 2.19 35.92
C GLU A 388 43.05 0.80 36.22
N ASN A 389 42.88 -0.17 35.33
CA ASN A 389 43.49 -1.49 35.45
C ASN A 389 45.02 -1.39 35.54
N ARG A 390 45.67 -0.51 34.76
CA ARG A 390 47.11 -0.25 34.92
C ARG A 390 47.45 0.32 36.28
N LYS A 391 46.66 1.27 36.81
CA LYS A 391 46.86 1.85 38.16
C LYS A 391 46.65 0.80 39.25
N LEU A 392 45.61 -0.02 39.16
CA LEU A 392 45.30 -1.10 40.10
C LEU A 392 46.39 -2.17 40.07
N LEU A 393 46.84 -2.60 38.89
CA LEU A 393 47.99 -3.51 38.77
C LEU A 393 49.25 -2.94 39.43
N LYS A 394 49.49 -1.64 39.28
CA LYS A 394 50.62 -0.97 39.95
C LYS A 394 50.45 -0.98 41.47
N LYS A 395 49.26 -0.63 41.99
CA LYS A 395 48.94 -0.70 43.43
C LYS A 395 49.07 -2.12 43.98
N LEU A 396 48.57 -3.12 43.26
CA LEU A 396 48.63 -4.52 43.66
C LEU A 396 50.09 -5.00 43.66
N LYS A 397 50.92 -4.54 42.73
CA LYS A 397 52.36 -4.80 42.74
C LYS A 397 53.07 -4.09 43.90
N GLU A 398 52.67 -2.86 44.22
CA GLU A 398 53.17 -2.10 45.38
C GLU A 398 52.78 -2.77 46.70
N GLU A 399 51.52 -3.17 46.88
CA GLU A 399 51.03 -3.94 48.05
C GLU A 399 51.66 -5.32 48.14
N ARG A 400 51.99 -5.97 47.02
CA ARG A 400 52.68 -7.26 47.02
C ARG A 400 54.18 -7.12 47.29
N SER A 401 54.75 -5.96 46.99
CA SER A 401 56.14 -5.61 47.33
C SER A 401 56.28 -5.05 48.74
N ALA A 402 55.21 -4.50 49.31
CA ALA A 402 55.07 -4.28 50.74
C ALA A 402 54.83 -5.65 51.39
N ALA A 403 55.86 -6.19 52.05
CA ALA A 403 55.74 -7.47 52.74
C ALA A 403 54.50 -7.49 53.65
N PRO A 404 53.80 -8.63 53.77
CA PRO A 404 52.77 -8.76 54.79
C PRO A 404 53.46 -8.48 56.13
N VAL A 405 52.92 -7.55 56.91
CA VAL A 405 53.25 -7.45 58.32
C VAL A 405 52.76 -8.75 58.94
N ASP A 406 53.63 -9.77 58.93
CA ASP A 406 53.44 -11.03 59.62
C ASP A 406 53.43 -10.71 61.11
N ASP A 407 52.23 -10.51 61.66
CA ASP A 407 51.97 -10.07 63.04
C ASP A 407 52.38 -11.13 64.10
N GLY A 408 53.27 -12.07 63.75
CA GLY A 408 53.71 -13.18 64.59
C GLY A 408 52.59 -14.14 65.04
N ARG A 409 51.34 -13.84 64.71
CA ARG A 409 50.16 -14.64 65.06
C ARG A 409 50.09 -15.92 64.23
N SER A 410 50.44 -15.85 62.95
CA SER A 410 50.50 -17.02 62.06
C SER A 410 51.56 -18.03 62.54
N THR A 411 52.72 -17.55 62.97
CA THR A 411 53.80 -18.40 63.50
C THR A 411 53.47 -18.95 64.89
N LYS A 412 52.76 -18.20 65.75
CA LYS A 412 52.23 -18.69 67.02
C LYS A 412 51.16 -19.78 66.84
N LEU A 413 50.17 -19.55 65.97
CA LEU A 413 49.12 -20.53 65.66
C LEU A 413 49.71 -21.83 65.10
N LYS A 414 50.74 -21.74 64.25
CA LYS A 414 51.44 -22.94 63.76
C LYS A 414 52.15 -23.72 64.87
N ARG A 415 52.77 -23.04 65.86
CA ARG A 415 53.36 -23.71 67.02
C ARG A 415 52.32 -24.35 67.92
N GLU A 416 51.22 -23.65 68.19
CA GLU A 416 50.12 -24.19 69.00
C GLU A 416 49.50 -25.42 68.33
N LEU A 417 49.35 -25.42 67.00
CA LEU A 417 48.83 -26.56 66.26
C LEU A 417 49.74 -27.78 66.36
N ILE A 418 51.06 -27.60 66.25
CA ILE A 418 52.06 -28.66 66.43
C ILE A 418 52.01 -29.20 67.87
N ASP A 419 51.84 -28.33 68.87
CA ASP A 419 51.76 -28.73 70.28
C ASP A 419 50.47 -29.53 70.57
N PHE A 420 49.35 -29.16 69.94
CA PHE A 420 48.10 -29.92 70.02
C PHE A 420 48.21 -31.29 69.33
N GLU A 421 48.87 -31.36 68.17
CA GLU A 421 49.08 -32.61 67.44
C GLU A 421 49.96 -33.58 68.24
N ALA A 422 51.02 -33.08 68.89
CA ALA A 422 51.86 -33.87 69.79
C ALA A 422 51.09 -34.38 71.02
N ARG A 423 50.23 -33.55 71.62
CA ARG A 423 49.37 -33.96 72.74
C ARG A 423 48.35 -34.99 72.32
N TYR A 424 47.79 -34.88 71.11
CA TYR A 424 46.83 -35.83 70.59
C TYR A 424 47.49 -37.19 70.34
N ALA A 425 48.67 -37.21 69.73
CA ALA A 425 49.46 -38.43 69.53
C ALA A 425 49.81 -39.12 70.86
N ALA A 426 50.22 -38.36 71.88
CA ALA A 426 50.51 -38.90 73.21
C ALA A 426 49.24 -39.42 73.93
N LEU A 427 48.07 -38.83 73.67
CA LEU A 427 46.79 -39.30 74.20
C LEU A 427 46.35 -40.59 73.48
N GLU A 428 46.56 -40.66 72.17
CA GLU A 428 46.28 -41.82 71.34
C GLU A 428 47.15 -43.01 71.74
N GLU A 429 48.45 -42.79 71.99
CA GLU A 429 49.37 -43.80 72.51
C GLU A 429 48.93 -44.32 73.88
N LYS A 430 48.59 -43.41 74.82
CA LYS A 430 48.04 -43.80 76.13
C LYS A 430 46.72 -44.55 76.03
N TYR A 431 45.85 -44.17 75.09
CA TYR A 431 44.59 -44.86 74.87
C TYR A 431 44.80 -46.24 74.26
N LEU A 432 45.78 -46.39 73.36
CA LEU A 432 46.20 -47.69 72.83
C LEU A 432 46.75 -48.58 73.94
N ASP A 433 47.64 -48.07 74.80
CA ASP A 433 48.20 -48.82 75.92
C ASP A 433 47.11 -49.28 76.91
N LEU A 434 46.16 -48.41 77.25
CA LEU A 434 45.01 -48.75 78.10
C LEU A 434 44.10 -49.80 77.45
N LYS A 435 43.94 -49.76 76.12
CA LYS A 435 43.15 -50.73 75.37
C LYS A 435 43.85 -52.09 75.21
N ILE A 436 45.19 -52.13 75.24
CA ILE A 436 45.98 -53.37 75.20
C ILE A 436 46.05 -54.03 76.60
N GLN A 437 45.84 -53.27 77.68
CA GLN A 437 45.81 -53.77 79.07
C GLN A 437 44.44 -54.30 79.53
N GLN A 438 43.36 -54.12 78.74
CA GLN A 438 42.07 -54.79 78.91
C GLN A 438 41.97 -55.99 77.97
#